data_AF-A0A1S2N8J1-F1
#
_entry.id   AF-A0A1S2N8J1-F1
#
_cell.length_a   1.000
_cell.length_b   1.000
_cell.length_c   1.000
_cell.angle_alpha   90.00
_cell.angle_beta   90.00
_cell.angle_gamma   90.00
#
_symmetry.space_group_name_H-M   'P 1'
#
loop_
_entity.id
_entity.type
_entity.pdbx_description
1 polymer ?
#
loop_
_entity_poly.entity_id
_entity_poly.type
_entity_poly.pdbx_seq_one_letter_code
_entity_poly.pdbx_strand_id
1 'polypeptide(L)'
;MSASLVLHIVCPTQKRGFAACMSFCFVCLLVYGLASGAQRDLSPGVVIFTACALAIVSVAAWALYRNFVFRDELYIAPAGELPPIELAFRPDEIRALRLLPAPEAWTPEAKWDALGFGHGRIEIETATRRYHFGAGLDQRQAEAALERIQDFCLAQRGLPVAA
;
A
#
# COMPACT_ATOMS: atom_id res chain seq x y z
N MET A 1 0.54 -12.78 -31.67
CA MET A 1 -0.20 -12.22 -30.51
C MET A 1 0.04 -10.73 -30.50
N SER A 2 -1.01 -9.90 -30.53
CA SER A 2 -0.84 -8.45 -30.42
C SER A 2 -0.24 -8.14 -29.05
N ALA A 3 0.99 -7.60 -29.02
CA ALA A 3 1.59 -7.15 -27.78
C ALA A 3 0.72 -6.01 -27.26
N SER A 4 0.14 -6.17 -26.06
CA SER A 4 -0.56 -5.07 -25.41
C SER A 4 0.40 -3.88 -25.34
N LEU A 5 -0.04 -2.71 -25.79
CA LEU A 5 0.76 -1.49 -25.74
C LEU A 5 0.87 -0.94 -24.31
N VAL A 6 0.04 -1.43 -23.38
CA VAL A 6 0.01 -0.95 -22.01
C VAL A 6 -0.01 -2.12 -21.05
N LEU A 7 0.77 -2.03 -19.98
CA LEU A 7 0.67 -2.89 -18.81
C LEU A 7 0.07 -2.08 -17.66
N HIS A 8 -1.12 -2.48 -17.22
CA HIS A 8 -1.75 -1.90 -16.03
C HIS A 8 -2.01 -3.02 -15.02
N ILE A 9 -1.43 -2.90 -13.83
CA ILE A 9 -1.58 -3.86 -12.73
C ILE A 9 -2.16 -3.11 -11.53
N VAL A 10 -3.34 -3.54 -11.09
CA VAL A 10 -3.99 -3.04 -9.88
C VAL A 10 -3.91 -4.12 -8.79
N CYS A 11 -3.29 -3.77 -7.67
CA CYS A 11 -3.19 -4.67 -6.53
C CYS A 11 -4.52 -4.84 -5.80
N PRO A 12 -4.78 -6.02 -5.22
CA PRO A 12 -5.91 -6.19 -4.32
C PRO A 12 -5.72 -5.34 -3.05
N THR A 13 -6.83 -4.92 -2.46
CA THR A 13 -6.84 -4.34 -1.12
C THR A 13 -6.33 -5.37 -0.11
N GLN A 14 -5.51 -4.95 0.86
CA GLN A 14 -4.87 -5.84 1.84
C GLN A 14 -5.86 -6.54 2.78
N LYS A 15 -6.97 -5.89 3.13
CA LYS A 15 -8.04 -6.42 4.00
C LYS A 15 -7.50 -7.10 5.28
N ARG A 16 -6.48 -6.54 5.93
CA ARG A 16 -5.90 -7.15 7.14
C ARG A 16 -6.93 -7.10 8.28
N GLY A 17 -7.43 -8.26 8.69
CA GLY A 17 -8.40 -8.39 9.78
C GLY A 17 -7.88 -7.89 11.14
N PHE A 18 -6.56 -7.91 11.34
CA PHE A 18 -5.94 -7.43 12.57
C PHE A 18 -6.19 -5.93 12.81
N ALA A 19 -6.07 -5.09 11.77
CA ALA A 19 -6.37 -3.66 11.87
C ALA A 19 -7.84 -3.40 12.23
N ALA A 20 -8.76 -4.18 11.67
CA ALA A 20 -10.19 -4.11 11.99
C ALA A 20 -10.48 -4.51 13.45
N CYS A 21 -9.89 -5.62 13.90
CA CYS A 21 -10.04 -6.09 15.28
C CYS A 21 -9.50 -5.07 16.29
N MET A 22 -8.29 -4.55 16.06
CA MET A 22 -7.69 -3.54 16.95
C MET A 22 -8.52 -2.26 16.99
N SER A 23 -8.98 -1.77 15.83
CA SER A 23 -9.84 -0.59 15.76
C SER A 23 -11.14 -0.79 16.55
N PHE A 24 -11.76 -1.96 16.46
CA PHE A 24 -12.96 -2.30 17.22
C PHE A 24 -12.71 -2.30 18.72
N CYS A 25 -11.67 -3.00 19.18
CA CYS A 25 -11.28 -3.02 20.59
C CYS A 25 -11.03 -1.60 21.14
N PHE A 26 -10.36 -0.74 20.37
CA PHE A 26 -10.14 0.64 20.76
C PHE A 26 -11.44 1.41 20.91
N VAL A 27 -12.35 1.34 19.94
CA VAL A 27 -13.66 2.01 20.02
C VAL A 27 -14.42 1.55 21.26
N CYS A 28 -14.43 0.26 21.58
CA CYS A 28 -15.07 -0.26 22.80
C CYS A 28 -14.47 0.33 24.08
N LEU A 29 -13.13 0.36 24.20
CA LEU A 29 -12.45 0.97 25.35
C LEU A 29 -12.76 2.46 25.48
N LEU A 30 -12.84 3.14 24.34
CA LEU A 30 -13.11 4.57 24.26
C LEU A 30 -14.54 4.89 24.70
N VAL A 31 -15.52 4.13 24.21
CA VAL A 31 -16.93 4.26 24.63
C VAL A 31 -17.07 3.99 26.12
N TYR A 32 -16.40 2.96 26.65
CA TYR A 32 -16.39 2.67 28.09
C TYR A 32 -15.74 3.80 28.91
N GLY A 33 -14.60 4.32 28.46
CA GLY A 33 -13.90 5.43 29.09
C GLY A 33 -14.72 6.73 29.08
N LEU A 34 -15.40 7.03 27.98
CA LEU A 34 -16.30 8.18 27.88
C LEU A 34 -17.57 7.98 28.73
N ALA A 35 -18.18 6.79 28.73
CA ALA A 35 -19.36 6.51 29.54
C ALA A 35 -19.09 6.58 31.05
N SER A 36 -17.91 6.13 31.49
CA SER A 36 -17.47 6.22 32.89
C SER A 36 -17.01 7.64 33.27
N GLY A 37 -16.42 8.39 32.33
CA GLY A 37 -15.98 9.77 32.54
C GLY A 37 -17.10 10.82 32.46
N ALA A 38 -18.14 10.59 31.65
CA ALA A 38 -19.27 11.52 31.49
C ALA A 38 -20.14 11.68 32.75
N GLN A 39 -19.97 10.79 33.74
CA GLN A 39 -20.59 10.93 35.07
C GLN A 39 -19.82 11.89 36.00
N ARG A 40 -18.66 12.39 35.58
CA ARG A 40 -17.83 13.34 36.34
C ARG A 40 -17.72 14.64 35.55
N ASP A 41 -17.70 15.77 36.27
CA ASP A 41 -17.63 17.11 35.69
C ASP A 41 -16.58 17.24 34.57
N LEU A 42 -16.81 18.18 33.64
CA LEU A 42 -15.95 18.59 32.53
C LEU A 42 -14.59 19.14 33.02
N SER A 43 -13.81 18.27 33.65
CA SER A 43 -12.47 18.57 34.13
C SER A 43 -11.50 18.61 32.95
N PRO A 44 -10.38 19.35 33.07
CA PRO A 44 -9.32 19.35 32.07
C PRO A 44 -8.83 17.94 31.68
N GLY A 45 -8.89 16.99 32.62
CA GLY A 45 -8.55 15.58 32.36
C GLY A 45 -9.48 14.90 31.36
N VAL A 46 -10.78 15.19 31.40
CA VAL A 46 -11.76 14.67 30.43
C VAL A 46 -11.48 15.25 29.04
N VAL A 47 -11.19 16.55 28.95
CA VAL A 47 -10.87 17.20 27.67
C VAL A 47 -9.62 16.60 27.02
N ILE A 48 -8.55 16.39 27.81
CA ILE A 48 -7.32 15.74 27.32
C ILE A 48 -7.61 14.30 26.89
N PHE A 49 -8.36 13.54 27.69
CA PHE A 49 -8.73 12.17 27.34
C PHE A 49 -9.52 12.11 26.03
N THR A 50 -10.52 12.97 25.84
CA THR A 50 -11.31 13.06 24.61
C THR A 50 -10.44 13.46 23.41
N ALA A 51 -9.50 14.40 23.57
CA ALA A 51 -8.58 14.79 22.51
C ALA A 51 -7.65 13.65 22.08
N CYS A 52 -7.05 12.94 23.04
CA CYS A 52 -6.21 11.76 22.78
C CYS A 52 -7.02 10.65 22.10
N ALA A 53 -8.23 10.42 22.58
CA ALA A 53 -9.17 9.48 21.99
C ALA A 53 -9.50 9.81 20.53
N LEU A 54 -9.81 11.07 20.23
CA LEU A 54 -10.09 11.51 18.86
C LEU A 54 -8.88 11.25 17.96
N ALA A 55 -7.67 11.59 18.41
CA ALA A 55 -6.44 11.34 17.67
C ALA A 55 -6.25 9.84 17.37
N ILE A 56 -6.48 8.97 18.35
CA ILE A 56 -6.40 7.51 18.16
C ILE A 56 -7.45 7.02 17.17
N VAL A 57 -8.69 7.50 17.26
CA VAL A 57 -9.77 7.16 16.31
C VAL A 57 -9.42 7.60 14.90
N SER A 58 -8.86 8.80 14.72
CA SER A 58 -8.40 9.28 13.41
C SER A 58 -7.31 8.38 12.83
N VAL A 59 -6.34 7.96 13.65
CA VAL A 59 -5.29 7.01 13.22
C VAL A 59 -5.87 5.64 12.85
N ALA A 60 -6.81 5.12 13.65
CA ALA A 60 -7.49 3.86 13.36
C ALA A 60 -8.31 3.93 12.07
N ALA A 61 -9.08 5.00 11.88
CA ALA A 61 -9.86 5.24 10.67
C ALA A 61 -8.96 5.35 9.43
N TRP A 62 -7.81 6.02 9.54
CA TRP A 62 -6.82 6.08 8.47
C TRP A 62 -6.24 4.69 8.16
N ALA A 63 -5.86 3.91 9.18
CA ALA A 63 -5.38 2.55 8.99
C ALA A 63 -6.41 1.68 8.25
N LEU A 64 -7.69 1.77 8.62
CA LEU A 64 -8.78 1.08 7.94
C LEU A 64 -8.92 1.54 6.48
N TYR A 65 -8.89 2.85 6.23
CA TYR A 65 -8.94 3.38 4.88
C TYR A 65 -7.80 2.85 4.00
N ARG A 66 -6.56 2.84 4.52
CA ARG A 66 -5.39 2.30 3.82
C ARG A 66 -5.50 0.79 3.53
N ASN A 67 -6.18 0.03 4.39
CA ASN A 67 -6.35 -1.42 4.24
C ASN A 67 -7.49 -1.82 3.29
N PHE A 68 -8.60 -1.08 3.30
CA PHE A 68 -9.85 -1.47 2.65
C PHE A 68 -10.16 -0.68 1.38
N VAL A 69 -9.64 0.54 1.25
CA VAL A 69 -9.96 1.44 0.13
C VAL A 69 -8.76 1.59 -0.80
N PHE A 70 -7.57 1.83 -0.25
CA PHE A 70 -6.38 2.08 -1.05
C PHE A 70 -5.90 0.82 -1.78
N ARG A 71 -5.46 1.00 -3.03
CA ARG A 71 -4.85 -0.01 -3.89
C ARG A 71 -3.60 0.57 -4.52
N ASP A 72 -2.53 -0.23 -4.55
CA ASP A 72 -1.40 0.10 -5.40
C ASP A 72 -1.79 -0.12 -6.87
N GLU A 73 -1.45 0.83 -7.71
CA GLU A 73 -1.67 0.75 -9.16
C GLU A 73 -0.35 1.02 -9.87
N LEU A 74 0.04 0.14 -10.79
CA LEU A 74 1.24 0.27 -11.62
C LEU A 74 0.82 0.39 -13.08
N TYR A 75 1.29 1.45 -13.74
CA TYR A 75 1.02 1.71 -15.15
C TYR A 75 2.33 1.81 -15.94
N ILE A 76 2.47 1.03 -17.01
CA ILE A 76 3.62 1.07 -17.90
C ILE A 76 3.15 1.17 -19.35
N ALA A 77 3.61 2.20 -20.06
CA ALA A 77 3.31 2.41 -21.48
C ALA A 77 4.54 2.93 -22.23
N PRO A 78 4.84 2.40 -23.45
CA PRO A 78 5.98 2.82 -24.26
C PRO A 78 5.79 4.19 -24.91
N ALA A 79 4.54 4.62 -25.11
CA ALA A 79 4.19 5.88 -25.74
C ALA A 79 2.88 6.43 -25.18
N GLY A 80 2.68 7.75 -25.31
CA GLY A 80 1.49 8.46 -24.82
C GLY A 80 1.73 9.22 -23.51
N GLU A 81 0.68 9.87 -23.05
CA GLU A 81 0.64 10.57 -21.76
C GLU A 81 0.44 9.55 -20.63
N LEU A 82 1.31 9.58 -19.63
CA LEU A 82 1.19 8.73 -18.45
C LEU A 82 0.10 9.28 -17.53
N PRO A 83 -0.73 8.43 -16.91
CA PRO A 83 -1.70 8.88 -15.93
C PRO A 83 -0.98 9.54 -14.74
N PRO A 84 -1.61 10.51 -14.05
CA PRO A 84 -1.03 11.23 -12.93
C PRO A 84 -1.07 10.40 -11.64
N ILE A 85 -0.49 9.19 -11.68
CA ILE A 85 -0.33 8.28 -10.55
C ILE A 85 1.16 8.12 -10.22
N GLU A 86 1.48 7.77 -8.97
CA GLU A 86 2.87 7.72 -8.50
C GLU A 86 3.72 6.65 -9.21
N LEU A 87 3.10 5.53 -9.58
CA LEU A 87 3.76 4.40 -10.22
C LEU A 87 3.37 4.30 -11.70
N ALA A 88 3.58 5.39 -12.44
CA ALA A 88 3.46 5.40 -13.89
C ALA A 88 4.85 5.58 -14.52
N PHE A 89 5.25 4.65 -15.40
CA PHE A 89 6.59 4.62 -15.97
C PHE A 89 6.57 4.33 -17.46
N ARG A 90 7.61 4.78 -18.16
CA ARG A 90 7.96 4.22 -19.46
C ARG A 90 8.90 3.02 -19.29
N PRO A 91 8.87 2.01 -20.18
CA PRO A 91 9.73 0.84 -20.08
C PRO A 91 11.24 1.14 -20.03
N ASP A 92 11.67 2.24 -20.64
CA ASP A 92 13.05 2.72 -20.69
C ASP A 92 13.50 3.41 -19.39
N GLU A 93 12.56 3.90 -18.58
CA GLU A 93 12.86 4.49 -17.27
C GLU A 93 13.20 3.43 -16.21
N ILE A 94 12.72 2.20 -16.40
CA ILE A 94 12.93 1.08 -15.48
C ILE A 94 14.29 0.44 -15.74
N ARG A 95 15.22 0.64 -14.80
CA ARG A 95 16.58 0.08 -14.85
C ARG A 95 16.65 -1.33 -14.31
N ALA A 96 16.02 -1.56 -13.16
CA ALA A 96 16.02 -2.86 -12.51
C ALA A 96 14.69 -3.12 -11.80
N LEU A 97 14.33 -4.40 -11.70
CA LEU A 97 13.17 -4.90 -11.00
C LEU A 97 13.63 -6.03 -10.08
N ARG A 98 13.28 -5.95 -8.80
CA ARG A 98 13.62 -7.00 -7.83
C ARG A 98 12.46 -7.29 -6.89
N LEU A 99 12.28 -8.55 -6.55
CA LEU A 99 11.39 -8.96 -5.47
C LEU A 99 12.19 -9.00 -4.17
N LEU A 100 11.80 -8.18 -3.20
CA LEU A 100 12.38 -8.20 -1.86
C LEU A 100 11.87 -9.42 -1.07
N PRO A 101 12.69 -9.98 -0.17
CA PRO A 101 12.26 -11.06 0.70
C PRO A 101 11.08 -10.61 1.58
N ALA A 102 10.24 -11.57 1.98
CA ALA A 102 9.20 -11.26 2.96
C ALA A 102 9.87 -10.86 4.29
N PRO A 103 9.43 -9.77 4.94
CA PRO A 103 9.99 -9.37 6.21
C PRO A 103 9.75 -10.47 7.26
N GLU A 104 10.73 -10.71 8.12
CA GLU A 104 10.59 -11.70 9.17
C GLU A 104 9.56 -11.24 10.19
N ALA A 105 8.72 -12.14 10.71
CA ALA A 105 7.53 -11.79 11.49
C ALA A 105 7.78 -10.92 12.73
N TRP A 106 9.00 -10.94 13.28
CA TRP A 106 9.39 -10.18 14.46
C TRP A 106 9.88 -8.77 14.15
N THR A 107 10.19 -8.45 12.89
CA THR A 107 10.75 -7.14 12.52
C THR A 107 9.67 -6.05 12.52
N PRO A 108 10.07 -4.78 12.71
CA PRO A 108 9.13 -3.66 12.61
C PRO A 108 8.37 -3.65 11.29
N GLU A 109 9.02 -3.97 10.18
CA GLU A 109 8.44 -3.97 8.84
C GLU A 109 7.28 -4.97 8.72
N ALA A 110 7.44 -6.17 9.30
CA ALA A 110 6.37 -7.16 9.33
C ALA A 110 5.16 -6.69 10.17
N LYS A 111 5.40 -5.96 11.26
CA LYS A 111 4.33 -5.38 12.08
C LYS A 111 3.57 -4.30 11.32
N TRP A 112 4.29 -3.44 10.59
CA TRP A 112 3.69 -2.43 9.73
C TRP A 112 2.87 -3.06 8.60
N ASP A 113 3.38 -4.11 7.96
CA ASP A 113 2.64 -4.83 6.93
C ASP A 113 1.39 -5.55 7.48
N ALA A 114 1.46 -6.10 8.70
CA ALA A 114 0.31 -6.69 9.39
C ALA A 114 -0.78 -5.65 9.74
N LEU A 115 -0.38 -4.40 10.01
CA LEU A 115 -1.28 -3.26 10.18
C LEU A 115 -1.78 -2.67 8.85
N GLY A 116 -1.26 -3.16 7.72
CA GLY A 116 -1.62 -2.69 6.38
C GLY A 116 -0.94 -1.39 5.95
N PHE A 117 0.24 -1.11 6.50
CA PHE A 117 1.13 -0.03 6.08
C PHE A 117 2.33 -0.55 5.27
N GLY A 118 2.24 -1.77 4.74
CA GLY A 118 3.24 -2.31 3.83
C GLY A 118 3.28 -1.54 2.51
N HIS A 119 4.49 -1.27 2.02
CA HIS A 119 4.75 -0.55 0.77
C HIS A 119 4.82 -1.49 -0.46
N GLY A 120 4.62 -2.79 -0.26
CA GLY A 120 4.85 -3.79 -1.29
C GLY A 120 6.30 -4.25 -1.39
N ARG A 121 6.51 -5.35 -2.11
CA ARG A 121 7.80 -6.07 -2.15
C ARG A 121 8.50 -6.02 -3.50
N ILE A 122 7.80 -5.56 -4.54
CA ILE A 122 8.39 -5.37 -5.85
C ILE A 122 9.06 -4.01 -5.83
N GLU A 123 10.39 -3.99 -5.89
CA GLU A 123 11.13 -2.75 -6.01
C GLU A 123 11.41 -2.46 -7.50
N ILE A 124 11.08 -1.23 -7.88
CA ILE A 124 11.28 -0.67 -9.22
C ILE A 124 12.37 0.40 -9.10
N GLU A 125 13.53 0.14 -9.69
CA GLU A 125 14.64 1.09 -9.72
C GLU A 125 14.63 1.87 -11.02
N THR A 126 14.58 3.20 -10.90
CA THR A 126 14.67 4.15 -12.01
C THR A 126 16.01 4.89 -11.98
N ALA A 127 16.20 5.85 -12.89
CA ALA A 127 17.40 6.69 -12.87
C ALA A 127 17.53 7.59 -11.63
N THR A 128 16.41 7.98 -11.01
CA THR A 128 16.35 9.01 -9.97
C THR A 128 15.93 8.46 -8.62
N ARG A 129 15.13 7.39 -8.59
CA ARG A 129 14.51 6.89 -7.35
C ARG A 129 14.19 5.40 -7.42
N ARG A 130 14.09 4.79 -6.23
CA ARG A 130 13.54 3.45 -6.01
C ARG A 130 12.11 3.55 -5.50
N TYR A 131 11.22 2.81 -6.13
CA TYR A 131 9.80 2.73 -5.81
C TYR A 131 9.45 1.33 -5.32
N HIS A 132 8.46 1.23 -4.44
CA HIS A 132 7.91 -0.05 -4.01
C HIS A 132 6.49 -0.20 -4.55
N PHE A 133 6.19 -1.41 -4.99
CA PHE A 133 4.91 -1.81 -5.56
C PHE A 133 4.50 -3.17 -5.00
N GLY A 134 3.20 -3.45 -5.01
CA GLY A 134 2.67 -4.76 -4.67
C GLY A 134 2.15 -4.84 -3.24
N ALA A 135 1.76 -3.72 -2.64
CA ALA A 135 1.10 -3.73 -1.34
C ALA A 135 -0.16 -4.61 -1.39
N GLY A 136 -0.21 -5.65 -0.55
CA GLY A 136 -1.33 -6.59 -0.49
C GLY A 136 -1.22 -7.82 -1.40
N LEU A 137 -0.18 -7.93 -2.22
CA LEU A 137 0.10 -9.17 -2.94
C LEU A 137 0.68 -10.21 -1.99
N ASP A 138 0.20 -11.46 -2.11
CA ASP A 138 0.88 -12.61 -1.50
C ASP A 138 2.16 -12.97 -2.28
N GLN A 139 2.94 -13.95 -1.79
CA GLN A 139 4.19 -14.37 -2.43
C GLN A 139 4.00 -14.74 -3.91
N ARG A 140 3.00 -15.58 -4.22
CA ARG A 140 2.79 -16.08 -5.59
C ARG A 140 2.29 -14.98 -6.51
N GLN A 141 1.43 -14.10 -5.99
CA GLN A 141 0.93 -12.94 -6.73
C GLN A 141 2.05 -11.93 -7.01
N ALA A 142 2.96 -11.71 -6.05
CA ALA A 142 4.10 -10.82 -6.24
C ALA A 142 5.09 -11.39 -7.27
N GLU A 143 5.37 -12.69 -7.25
CA GLU A 143 6.19 -13.37 -8.26
C GLU A 143 5.55 -13.25 -9.65
N ALA A 144 4.26 -13.58 -9.78
CA ALA A 144 3.54 -13.48 -11.06
C ALA A 144 3.45 -12.04 -11.57
N ALA A 145 3.30 -11.05 -10.68
CA ALA A 145 3.32 -9.64 -11.07
C ALA A 145 4.71 -9.22 -11.54
N LEU A 146 5.78 -9.63 -10.86
CA LEU A 146 7.15 -9.36 -11.28
C LEU A 146 7.44 -9.94 -12.67
N GLU A 147 7.09 -11.20 -12.90
CA GLU A 147 7.26 -11.89 -14.17
C GLU A 147 6.53 -11.14 -15.30
N ARG A 148 5.26 -10.76 -15.08
CA ARG A 148 4.48 -9.97 -16.05
C ARG A 148 5.13 -8.61 -16.38
N ILE A 149 5.70 -7.93 -15.39
CA ILE A 149 6.39 -6.64 -15.61
C ILE A 149 7.67 -6.87 -16.42
N GLN A 150 8.45 -7.89 -16.06
CA GLN A 150 9.69 -8.23 -16.76
C GLN A 150 9.43 -8.62 -18.22
N ASP A 151 8.47 -9.51 -18.46
CA ASP A 151 8.07 -9.94 -19.80
C ASP A 151 7.62 -8.77 -20.67
N PHE A 152 6.83 -7.85 -20.10
CA PHE A 152 6.40 -6.65 -20.80
C PHE A 152 7.59 -5.75 -21.17
N CYS A 153 8.50 -5.50 -20.22
CA CYS A 153 9.68 -4.67 -20.48
C CYS A 153 10.60 -5.30 -21.53
N LEU A 154 10.78 -6.62 -21.50
CA LEU A 154 11.58 -7.35 -22.51
C LEU A 154 10.92 -7.32 -23.89
N ALA A 155 9.61 -7.53 -23.97
CA ALA A 155 8.86 -7.45 -25.21
C ALA A 155 8.95 -6.06 -25.85
N GLN A 156 8.91 -4.99 -25.05
CA GLN A 156 9.02 -3.62 -25.55
C GLN A 156 10.45 -3.23 -25.97
N ARG A 157 11.49 -3.74 -25.29
CA ARG A 157 12.89 -3.52 -25.71
C ARG A 157 13.24 -4.25 -27.01
N GLY A 158 12.53 -5.33 -27.33
CA GLY A 158 12.65 -6.07 -28.59
C GLY A 158 11.79 -5.53 -29.74
N LEU A 159 10.89 -4.58 -29.48
CA LEU A 159 10.09 -3.92 -30.50
C LEU A 159 10.90 -2.75 -31.08
N PRO A 160 11.06 -2.64 -32.42
CA PRO A 160 11.71 -1.48 -33.01
C PRO A 160 10.90 -0.24 -32.62
N VAL A 161 11.56 0.69 -31.94
CA VAL A 161 11.00 2.02 -31.66
C VAL A 161 10.70 2.66 -33.00
N ALA A 162 9.41 2.79 -33.33
CA ALA A 162 9.01 3.58 -34.49
C ALA A 162 9.37 5.04 -34.17
N ALA A 163 10.34 5.55 -34.93
CA ALA A 163 10.80 6.93 -34.87
C ALA A 163 9.70 7.93 -35.27
#